data_AF-A0A9P3J175-F1
#
_entry.id   AF-A0A9P3J175-F1
#
_cell.length_a   1.000
_cell.length_b   1.000
_cell.length_c   1.000
_cell.angle_alpha   90.00
_cell.angle_beta   90.00
_cell.angle_gamma   90.00
#
_symmetry.space_group_name_H-M   'P 1'
#
loop_
_entity.id
_entity.type
_entity.pdbx_description
1 polymer ?
#
loop_
_entity_poly.entity_id
_entity_poly.type
_entity_poly.pdbx_seq_one_letter_code
_entity_poly.pdbx_strand_id
1 'polypeptide(L)'
;MSVCSPIRAASQLPAVRSLHGDALGQSLKSSNSVSLPIPKALSAGQILPAGTGPQKLQIQAKILKTKRAPRDPDYPWPDKYNAEEKGFLAFLSKFKDVAKPAKPMALPFEKPLVDLEKKIDEVRQLADKTGMDFTDQVQELQDKYEQLKRDIYERITPVQRLSVARHPNRPTFLDHVLNMTDKWVELHGDRGGYDDPALVCGIGRMEGMSFMFMGHQKGRNTKENIYRNFGMPTPNGYRKALRMMRHADHHGLPIITFVDTPGAYAGVTAEELGQGEAIAHNLREMFGLKVPSVSVVIGEGGSGGALAIGCCNKMLMLENAVYFVASPEACAAILWKTAAAAPKATEALRITADQLQKLGVVDEIIPEPLGGAHNDHMATSLAIKSAIMAHMKDLVQKDEQRIICERVGKFRQMGGFTVPPKVDPARQRALKKRDRPAGQSIPASPSSTPSSTAASGSSSLGSPSDNGNGATYPSSVVSADAGSRS
;
A
#
# COMPACT_ATOMS: atom_id res chain seq x y z
N MET A 1 55.24 11.75 22.41
CA MET A 1 55.30 10.41 23.03
C MET A 1 54.79 9.41 21.99
N SER A 2 55.67 8.99 21.08
CA SER A 2 56.26 7.62 21.02
C SER A 2 55.19 6.55 20.71
N VAL A 3 54.86 6.24 19.44
CA VAL A 3 55.60 5.52 18.38
C VAL A 3 55.51 3.98 18.51
N CYS A 4 55.26 3.35 17.34
CA CYS A 4 55.48 1.96 16.92
C CYS A 4 54.34 0.91 16.97
N SER A 5 53.83 0.60 15.76
CA SER A 5 53.41 -0.73 15.28
C SER A 5 54.67 -1.61 14.99
N PRO A 6 54.61 -2.71 14.18
CA PRO A 6 53.83 -3.96 14.21
C PRO A 6 54.75 -5.22 14.08
N ILE A 7 54.28 -6.46 14.34
CA ILE A 7 54.87 -7.68 13.73
C ILE A 7 53.79 -8.72 13.37
N ARG A 8 53.90 -9.22 12.12
CA ARG A 8 53.18 -10.32 11.45
C ARG A 8 53.68 -11.70 11.90
N ALA A 9 52.82 -12.72 11.80
CA ALA A 9 53.06 -14.05 11.19
C ALA A 9 51.87 -14.96 11.56
N ALA A 10 51.10 -15.49 10.60
CA ALA A 10 51.27 -16.82 9.97
C ALA A 10 51.23 -17.94 11.04
N SER A 11 50.48 -19.03 10.97
CA SER A 11 49.77 -19.76 9.92
C SER A 11 49.30 -21.07 10.57
N GLN A 12 48.41 -21.80 9.91
CA GLN A 12 48.12 -23.23 10.11
C GLN A 12 47.04 -23.63 11.13
N LEU A 13 45.92 -24.09 10.57
CA LEU A 13 45.07 -25.17 11.12
C LEU A 13 45.94 -26.44 11.30
N PRO A 14 45.63 -27.32 12.27
CA PRO A 14 44.70 -28.41 11.92
C PRO A 14 43.70 -28.83 13.00
N ALA A 15 42.56 -29.27 12.48
CA ALA A 15 41.70 -30.39 12.87
C ALA A 15 41.78 -31.03 14.28
N VAL A 16 40.60 -31.03 14.90
CA VAL A 16 39.87 -32.21 15.42
C VAL A 16 40.62 -33.18 16.34
N ARG A 17 40.22 -33.23 17.61
CA ARG A 17 39.70 -34.47 18.23
C ARG A 17 38.97 -34.20 19.55
N SER A 18 37.80 -34.80 19.64
CA SER A 18 36.95 -34.87 20.82
C SER A 18 37.59 -35.72 21.91
N LEU A 19 37.36 -35.40 23.19
CA LEU A 19 37.16 -36.41 24.24
C LEU A 19 36.22 -35.84 25.31
N HIS A 20 35.30 -36.70 25.72
CA HIS A 20 34.22 -36.49 26.69
C HIS A 20 34.74 -36.28 28.12
N GLY A 21 33.92 -35.63 28.95
CA GLY A 21 34.06 -35.63 30.40
C GLY A 21 33.07 -34.67 31.07
N ASP A 22 31.93 -35.23 31.50
CA ASP A 22 30.82 -34.58 32.18
C ASP A 22 31.22 -33.85 33.49
N ALA A 23 30.62 -32.67 33.74
CA ALA A 23 29.55 -32.52 34.73
C ALA A 23 29.38 -31.05 35.21
N LEU A 24 28.12 -30.75 35.56
CA LEU A 24 27.60 -29.65 36.40
C LEU A 24 27.15 -28.35 35.71
N GLY A 25 25.83 -28.26 35.52
CA GLY A 25 25.03 -27.29 36.30
C GLY A 25 24.48 -26.06 35.57
N GLN A 26 23.25 -26.19 35.05
CA GLN A 26 22.14 -25.20 35.00
C GLN A 26 22.41 -23.81 34.37
N SER A 27 21.52 -23.14 33.64
CA SER A 27 20.25 -23.31 32.95
C SER A 27 20.09 -21.98 32.17
N LEU A 28 19.35 -21.96 31.04
CA LEU A 28 18.86 -20.79 30.24
C LEU A 28 19.38 -20.73 28.80
N LYS A 29 18.68 -21.37 27.85
CA LYS A 29 18.56 -20.99 26.42
C LYS A 29 17.22 -21.53 25.87
N SER A 30 16.25 -20.68 25.56
CA SER A 30 15.91 -20.23 24.19
C SER A 30 15.73 -21.39 23.20
N SER A 31 14.47 -21.81 23.01
CA SER A 31 14.07 -22.77 21.98
C SER A 31 12.97 -22.17 21.11
N ASN A 32 13.29 -21.95 19.84
CA ASN A 32 12.32 -21.96 18.74
C ASN A 32 13.11 -22.25 17.45
N SER A 33 13.52 -23.52 17.30
CA SER A 33 13.88 -24.12 16.02
C SER A 33 12.71 -25.01 15.61
N VAL A 34 12.06 -24.67 14.49
CA VAL A 34 10.99 -25.47 13.90
C VAL A 34 11.63 -26.54 13.02
N SER A 35 11.47 -27.80 13.42
CA SER A 35 11.80 -28.99 12.64
C SER A 35 10.68 -29.30 11.64
N LEU A 36 11.05 -29.58 10.39
CA LEU A 36 10.15 -30.06 9.34
C LEU A 36 9.68 -31.49 9.65
N PRO A 37 8.40 -31.84 9.41
CA PRO A 37 7.93 -33.20 9.62
C PRO A 37 8.34 -34.12 8.45
N ILE A 38 9.15 -35.13 8.76
CA ILE A 38 9.37 -36.30 7.90
C ILE A 38 8.10 -37.19 7.97
N PRO A 39 7.52 -37.64 6.84
CA PRO A 39 6.34 -38.49 6.88
C PRO A 39 6.69 -39.87 7.49
N LYS A 40 6.01 -40.22 8.59
CA LYS A 40 5.98 -41.59 9.10
C LYS A 40 5.07 -42.44 8.20
N ALA A 41 5.67 -43.25 7.33
CA ALA A 41 4.97 -44.35 6.68
C ALA A 41 5.93 -45.53 6.56
N LEU A 42 5.87 -46.46 7.51
CA LEU A 42 6.27 -47.87 7.40
C LEU A 42 5.81 -48.55 8.70
N SER A 43 4.60 -49.10 8.70
CA SER A 43 4.13 -49.98 9.77
C SER A 43 4.69 -51.39 9.55
N ALA A 44 5.28 -51.94 10.60
CA ALA A 44 5.98 -53.22 10.65
C ALA A 44 5.14 -54.41 10.16
N GLY A 45 5.71 -55.23 9.27
CA GLY A 45 5.22 -56.57 8.95
C GLY A 45 5.97 -57.62 9.76
N GLN A 46 5.25 -58.46 10.49
CA GLN A 46 5.78 -59.65 11.17
C GLN A 46 6.32 -60.67 10.15
N ILE A 47 7.51 -61.20 10.40
CA ILE A 47 8.09 -62.32 9.64
C ILE A 47 7.86 -63.61 10.46
N LEU A 48 7.14 -64.57 9.89
CA LEU A 48 7.07 -65.97 10.36
C LEU A 48 7.78 -66.89 9.34
N PRO A 49 8.40 -68.00 9.78
CA PRO A 49 9.35 -68.75 8.96
C PRO A 49 8.69 -69.65 7.91
N ALA A 50 9.53 -70.02 6.94
CA ALA A 50 9.23 -70.56 5.62
C ALA A 50 8.46 -71.90 5.57
N GLY A 51 7.50 -71.97 4.66
CA GLY A 51 6.92 -73.19 4.09
C GLY A 51 7.01 -73.15 2.57
N THR A 52 7.43 -74.27 1.98
CA THR A 52 7.86 -74.46 0.59
C THR A 52 6.71 -74.46 -0.43
N GLY A 53 6.80 -73.62 -1.47
CA GLY A 53 5.92 -73.59 -2.65
C GLY A 53 5.80 -72.18 -3.26
N PRO A 54 5.60 -72.01 -4.59
CA PRO A 54 5.59 -70.69 -5.21
C PRO A 54 4.26 -69.98 -4.88
N GLN A 55 4.24 -69.21 -3.78
CA GLN A 55 3.09 -68.39 -3.44
C GLN A 55 3.05 -67.15 -4.32
N LYS A 56 1.98 -67.00 -5.11
CA LYS A 56 1.62 -65.74 -5.76
C LYS A 56 1.35 -64.69 -4.66
N LEU A 57 2.26 -63.73 -4.52
CA LEU A 57 2.05 -62.52 -3.73
C LEU A 57 0.89 -61.70 -4.33
N GLN A 58 -0.31 -61.85 -3.79
CA GLN A 58 -1.40 -60.91 -4.05
C GLN A 58 -1.26 -59.70 -3.13
N ILE A 59 -0.79 -58.59 -3.69
CA ILE A 59 -0.78 -57.30 -3.02
C ILE A 59 -2.17 -56.68 -3.18
N GLN A 60 -2.99 -56.71 -2.13
CA GLN A 60 -4.22 -55.90 -2.08
C GLN A 60 -3.89 -54.52 -1.51
N ALA A 61 -3.78 -53.52 -2.38
CA ALA A 61 -3.76 -52.12 -1.97
C ALA A 61 -5.21 -51.62 -1.81
N LYS A 62 -5.63 -51.34 -0.56
CA LYS A 62 -6.84 -50.53 -0.34
C LYS A 62 -6.54 -49.11 -0.77
N ILE A 63 -7.09 -48.68 -1.91
CA ILE A 63 -7.16 -47.26 -2.26
C ILE A 63 -8.09 -46.61 -1.24
N LEU A 64 -7.51 -46.01 -0.20
CA LEU A 64 -8.22 -44.99 0.57
C LEU A 64 -8.62 -43.91 -0.43
N LYS A 65 -9.92 -43.62 -0.54
CA LYS A 65 -10.40 -42.39 -1.19
C LYS A 65 -9.76 -41.22 -0.43
N THR A 66 -8.57 -40.81 -0.84
CA THR A 66 -7.99 -39.55 -0.45
C THR A 66 -8.96 -38.48 -0.88
N LYS A 67 -9.29 -37.57 0.05
CA LYS A 67 -9.94 -36.31 -0.32
C LYS A 67 -9.12 -35.75 -1.48
N ARG A 68 -9.83 -35.38 -2.56
CA ARG A 68 -9.31 -34.77 -3.80
C ARG A 68 -8.01 -34.03 -3.51
N ALA A 69 -6.93 -34.38 -4.21
CA ALA A 69 -5.62 -33.76 -4.02
C ALA A 69 -5.79 -32.22 -3.95
N PRO A 70 -5.06 -31.51 -3.06
CA PRO A 70 -5.11 -30.06 -3.04
C PRO A 70 -4.85 -29.55 -4.47
N ARG A 71 -5.69 -28.64 -4.96
CA ARG A 71 -5.56 -28.07 -6.31
C ARG A 71 -4.13 -27.62 -6.52
N ASP A 72 -3.58 -27.95 -7.69
CA ASP A 72 -2.28 -27.45 -8.11
C ASP A 72 -2.27 -25.92 -7.98
N PRO A 73 -1.39 -25.33 -7.14
CA PRO A 73 -1.32 -23.88 -7.00
C PRO A 73 -0.95 -23.17 -8.31
N ASP A 74 -0.33 -23.87 -9.27
CA ASP A 74 0.10 -23.32 -10.55
C ASP A 74 -0.95 -23.47 -11.67
N TYR A 75 -1.97 -24.32 -11.46
CA TYR A 75 -3.09 -24.49 -12.40
C TYR A 75 -4.44 -24.36 -11.67
N PRO A 76 -4.95 -23.12 -11.50
CA PRO A 76 -6.13 -22.86 -10.69
C PRO A 76 -7.45 -23.20 -11.41
N TRP A 77 -7.40 -23.56 -12.70
CA TRP A 77 -8.58 -23.81 -13.52
C TRP A 77 -9.26 -25.15 -13.16
N PRO A 78 -10.60 -25.20 -13.11
CA PRO A 78 -11.32 -26.45 -12.89
C PRO A 78 -11.18 -27.40 -14.09
N ASP A 79 -11.20 -28.71 -13.83
CA ASP A 79 -11.12 -29.77 -14.86
C ASP A 79 -12.19 -29.64 -15.96
N LYS A 80 -13.32 -28.99 -15.64
CA LYS A 80 -14.39 -28.63 -16.57
C LYS A 80 -14.80 -27.18 -16.29
N TYR A 81 -14.49 -26.28 -17.22
CA TYR A 81 -14.89 -24.89 -17.16
C TYR A 81 -16.29 -24.73 -17.77
N ASN A 82 -17.24 -24.19 -17.00
CA ASN A 82 -18.56 -23.84 -17.51
C ASN A 82 -18.55 -22.37 -17.95
N ALA A 83 -18.49 -22.13 -19.26
CA ALA A 83 -18.49 -20.78 -19.83
C ALA A 83 -19.80 -20.01 -19.59
N GLU A 84 -20.89 -20.70 -19.20
CA GLU A 84 -22.20 -20.12 -18.92
C GLU A 84 -22.38 -19.74 -17.44
N GLU A 85 -21.43 -20.09 -16.56
CA GLU A 85 -21.48 -19.75 -15.14
C GLU A 85 -21.29 -18.23 -14.98
N LYS A 86 -22.41 -17.50 -14.86
CA LYS A 86 -22.43 -16.06 -14.64
C LYS A 86 -21.95 -15.77 -13.22
N GLY A 87 -20.78 -15.17 -13.08
CA GLY A 87 -20.26 -14.72 -11.78
C GLY A 87 -18.74 -14.64 -11.74
N PHE A 88 -18.23 -14.23 -10.58
CA PHE A 88 -16.80 -14.21 -10.29
C PHE A 88 -16.23 -15.62 -10.40
N LEU A 89 -15.02 -15.76 -10.96
CA LEU A 89 -14.26 -17.01 -11.01
C LEU A 89 -13.80 -17.37 -9.58
N ALA A 90 -14.73 -17.75 -8.71
CA ALA A 90 -14.51 -18.01 -7.29
C ALA A 90 -13.43 -19.07 -7.05
N PHE A 91 -13.16 -19.92 -8.05
CA PHE A 91 -12.08 -20.88 -8.04
C PHE A 91 -10.67 -20.26 -8.15
N LEU A 92 -10.53 -19.04 -8.69
CA LEU A 92 -9.28 -18.27 -8.73
C LEU A 92 -9.00 -17.58 -7.40
N SER A 93 -10.02 -17.34 -6.58
CA SER A 93 -9.82 -16.75 -5.26
C SER A 93 -9.09 -17.73 -4.35
N LYS A 94 -7.89 -17.34 -3.89
CA LYS A 94 -7.12 -18.10 -2.89
C LYS A 94 -7.84 -18.22 -1.55
N PHE A 95 -8.78 -17.31 -1.27
CA PHE A 95 -9.58 -17.31 -0.06
C PHE A 95 -11.04 -17.58 -0.39
N LYS A 96 -11.67 -18.49 0.35
CA LYS A 96 -13.12 -18.67 0.28
C LYS A 96 -13.81 -17.39 0.73
N ASP A 97 -14.96 -17.09 0.15
CA ASP A 97 -15.82 -16.03 0.65
C ASP A 97 -16.06 -16.23 2.14
N VAL A 98 -16.05 -15.11 2.88
CA VAL A 98 -16.23 -15.16 4.32
C VAL A 98 -17.68 -15.56 4.59
N ALA A 99 -17.91 -16.86 4.82
CA ALA A 99 -19.25 -17.44 4.98
C ALA A 99 -20.01 -16.94 6.23
N LYS A 100 -19.39 -16.10 7.06
CA LYS A 100 -19.99 -15.46 8.22
C LYS A 100 -19.71 -13.96 8.17
N PRO A 101 -20.70 -13.10 8.47
CA PRO A 101 -20.45 -11.66 8.60
C PRO A 101 -19.34 -11.43 9.62
N ALA A 102 -18.47 -10.45 9.34
CA ALA A 102 -17.38 -10.12 10.24
C ALA A 102 -17.94 -9.74 11.62
N LYS A 103 -17.25 -10.16 12.69
CA LYS A 103 -17.72 -9.88 14.05
C LYS A 103 -17.77 -8.35 14.22
N PRO A 104 -18.89 -7.77 14.69
CA PRO A 104 -18.96 -6.34 14.96
C PRO A 104 -17.89 -5.98 16.00
N MET A 105 -17.02 -5.04 15.64
CA MET A 105 -15.93 -4.57 16.48
C MET A 105 -16.18 -3.10 16.80
N ALA A 106 -16.65 -2.82 18.00
CA ALA A 106 -16.89 -1.43 18.40
C ALA A 106 -15.56 -0.68 18.61
N LEU A 107 -15.52 0.56 18.12
CA LEU A 107 -14.41 1.47 18.37
C LEU A 107 -14.50 2.04 19.80
N PRO A 108 -13.37 2.50 20.39
CA PRO A 108 -13.36 2.97 21.78
C PRO A 108 -14.36 4.10 22.07
N PHE A 109 -14.57 5.01 21.11
CA PHE A 109 -15.49 6.14 21.26
C PHE A 109 -16.97 5.74 21.06
N GLU A 110 -17.24 4.54 20.55
CA GLU A 110 -18.59 4.00 20.37
C GLU A 110 -19.10 3.24 21.60
N LYS A 111 -18.31 3.19 22.69
CA LYS A 111 -18.72 2.55 23.94
C LYS A 111 -20.12 2.97 24.42
N PRO A 112 -20.54 4.25 24.35
CA PRO A 112 -21.92 4.63 24.69
C PRO A 112 -22.99 3.95 23.84
N LEU A 113 -22.72 3.68 22.56
CA LEU A 113 -23.62 2.96 21.66
C LEU A 113 -23.72 1.49 22.06
N VAL A 114 -22.58 0.85 22.36
CA VAL A 114 -22.53 -0.54 22.82
C VAL A 114 -23.30 -0.70 24.15
N ASP A 115 -23.18 0.26 25.05
CA ASP A 115 -23.88 0.23 26.34
C ASP A 115 -25.40 0.41 26.16
N LEU A 116 -25.85 1.19 25.17
CA LEU A 116 -27.27 1.28 24.79
C LEU A 116 -27.78 0.02 24.12
N GLU A 117 -27.01 -0.57 23.20
CA GLU A 117 -27.36 -1.82 22.51
C GLU A 117 -27.56 -2.96 23.52
N LYS A 118 -26.67 -3.08 24.51
CA LYS A 118 -26.84 -4.05 25.60
C LYS A 118 -28.11 -3.83 26.41
N LYS A 119 -28.46 -2.57 26.71
CA LYS A 119 -29.71 -2.26 27.42
C LYS A 119 -30.94 -2.64 26.58
N ILE A 120 -30.91 -2.38 25.27
CA ILE A 120 -31.97 -2.80 24.35
C ILE A 120 -32.12 -4.33 24.39
N ASP A 121 -31.01 -5.07 24.34
CA ASP A 121 -31.02 -6.52 24.39
C ASP A 121 -31.49 -7.07 25.75
N GLU A 122 -31.10 -6.43 26.87
CA GLU A 122 -31.58 -6.78 28.22
C GLU A 122 -33.10 -6.59 28.35
N VAL A 123 -33.64 -5.48 27.83
CA VAL A 123 -35.09 -5.21 27.84
C VAL A 123 -35.84 -6.21 26.97
N ARG A 124 -35.31 -6.54 25.78
CA ARG A 124 -35.89 -7.60 24.91
C ARG A 124 -35.90 -8.96 25.60
N GLN A 125 -34.80 -9.35 26.24
CA GLN A 125 -34.73 -10.60 27.00
C GLN A 125 -35.67 -10.60 28.21
N LEU A 126 -35.91 -9.45 28.82
CA LEU A 126 -36.86 -9.33 29.92
C LEU A 126 -38.30 -9.51 29.41
N ALA A 127 -38.65 -8.90 28.28
CA ALA A 127 -39.94 -9.08 27.61
C ALA A 127 -40.22 -10.57 27.34
N ASP A 128 -39.24 -11.28 26.79
CA ASP A 128 -39.34 -12.71 26.49
C ASP A 128 -39.53 -13.58 27.75
N LYS A 129 -38.94 -13.18 28.88
CA LYS A 129 -39.00 -13.93 30.15
C LYS A 129 -40.28 -13.67 30.95
N THR A 130 -40.75 -12.43 31.00
CA THR A 130 -41.90 -12.04 31.83
C THR A 130 -43.21 -12.07 31.04
N GLY A 131 -43.16 -12.11 29.71
CA GLY A 131 -44.34 -12.00 28.85
C GLY A 131 -45.01 -10.60 28.90
N MET A 132 -44.31 -9.61 29.46
CA MET A 132 -44.77 -8.23 29.53
C MET A 132 -44.37 -7.48 28.25
N ASP A 133 -45.26 -6.60 27.80
CA ASP A 133 -45.01 -5.76 26.63
C ASP A 133 -44.10 -4.58 27.01
N PHE A 134 -42.90 -4.55 26.43
CA PHE A 134 -41.94 -3.45 26.53
C PHE A 134 -41.67 -2.78 25.18
N THR A 135 -42.56 -2.94 24.20
CA THR A 135 -42.35 -2.44 22.83
C THR A 135 -42.07 -0.95 22.80
N ASP A 136 -42.83 -0.12 23.54
CA ASP A 136 -42.62 1.33 23.60
C ASP A 136 -41.26 1.71 24.19
N GLN A 137 -40.81 1.00 25.24
CA GLN A 137 -39.52 1.25 25.88
C GLN A 137 -38.36 0.85 24.97
N VAL A 138 -38.52 -0.27 24.24
CA VAL A 138 -37.56 -0.72 23.23
C VAL A 138 -37.47 0.30 22.09
N GLN A 139 -38.60 0.84 21.63
CA GLN A 139 -38.62 1.87 20.59
C GLN A 139 -37.95 3.16 21.08
N GLU A 140 -38.24 3.63 22.30
CA GLU A 140 -37.62 4.83 22.87
C GLU A 140 -36.08 4.66 22.99
N LEU A 141 -35.61 3.47 23.39
CA LEU A 141 -34.18 3.18 23.44
C LEU A 141 -33.53 3.10 22.05
N GLN A 142 -34.24 2.56 21.05
CA GLN A 142 -33.78 2.54 19.66
C GLN A 142 -33.68 3.95 19.08
N ASP A 143 -34.67 4.81 19.33
CA ASP A 143 -34.64 6.19 18.86
C ASP A 143 -33.49 6.97 19.50
N LYS A 144 -33.25 6.75 20.80
CA LYS A 144 -32.08 7.29 21.52
C LYS A 144 -30.76 6.76 20.95
N TYR A 145 -30.69 5.48 20.59
CA TYR A 145 -29.52 4.88 19.96
C TYR A 145 -29.23 5.55 18.62
N GLU A 146 -30.22 5.67 17.74
CA GLU A 146 -30.07 6.30 16.43
C GLU A 146 -29.69 7.78 16.54
N GLN A 147 -30.27 8.51 17.48
CA GLN A 147 -29.90 9.90 17.72
C GLN A 147 -28.46 10.02 18.23
N LEU A 148 -28.07 9.22 19.22
CA LEU A 148 -26.70 9.23 19.74
C LEU A 148 -25.69 8.83 18.68
N LYS A 149 -26.03 7.88 17.80
CA LYS A 149 -25.19 7.46 16.67
C LYS A 149 -24.95 8.63 15.72
N ARG A 150 -26.00 9.38 15.36
CA ARG A 150 -25.87 10.61 14.56
C ARG A 150 -24.98 11.64 15.25
N ASP A 151 -25.26 11.96 16.51
CA ASP A 151 -24.52 12.98 17.26
C ASP A 151 -23.01 12.67 17.37
N ILE A 152 -22.64 11.39 17.57
CA ILE A 152 -21.25 10.93 17.63
C ILE A 152 -20.56 11.11 16.28
N TYR A 153 -21.19 10.67 15.19
CA TYR A 153 -20.58 10.67 13.86
C TYR A 153 -20.57 12.06 13.21
N GLU A 154 -21.52 12.95 13.54
CA GLU A 154 -21.49 14.36 13.14
C GLU A 154 -20.33 15.13 13.79
N ARG A 155 -19.95 14.78 15.02
CA ARG A 155 -18.90 15.46 15.80
C ARG A 155 -17.58 14.67 15.82
N ILE A 156 -17.37 13.78 14.86
CA ILE A 156 -16.22 12.90 14.84
C ILE A 156 -14.91 13.69 14.67
N THR A 157 -13.98 13.48 15.59
CA THR A 157 -12.67 14.13 15.59
C THR A 157 -11.71 13.49 14.57
N PRO A 158 -10.63 14.18 14.15
CA PRO A 158 -9.62 13.59 13.25
C PRO A 158 -9.02 12.27 13.76
N VAL A 159 -8.83 12.14 15.07
CA VAL A 159 -8.30 10.92 15.70
C VAL A 159 -9.31 9.77 15.65
N GLN A 160 -10.59 10.08 15.84
CA GLN A 160 -11.66 9.09 15.70
C GLN A 160 -11.85 8.67 14.24
N ARG A 161 -11.79 9.61 13.27
CA ARG A 161 -11.80 9.29 11.84
C ARG A 161 -10.64 8.37 11.45
N LEU A 162 -9.43 8.61 11.95
CA LEU A 162 -8.29 7.70 11.76
C LEU A 162 -8.59 6.29 12.30
N SER A 163 -9.30 6.17 13.40
CA SER A 163 -9.72 4.87 13.96
C SER A 163 -10.75 4.18 13.06
N VAL A 164 -11.69 4.93 12.46
CA VAL A 164 -12.65 4.41 11.46
C VAL A 164 -11.95 4.00 10.17
N ALA A 165 -10.94 4.75 9.70
CA ALA A 165 -10.12 4.40 8.54
C ALA A 165 -9.37 3.09 8.73
N ARG A 166 -8.97 2.79 9.98
CA ARG A 166 -8.26 1.56 10.38
C ARG A 166 -9.20 0.45 10.86
N HIS A 167 -10.51 0.61 10.71
CA HIS A 167 -11.48 -0.35 11.21
C HIS A 167 -11.25 -1.74 10.57
N PRO A 168 -11.17 -2.84 11.34
CA PRO A 168 -10.83 -4.16 10.78
C PRO A 168 -11.83 -4.71 9.77
N ASN A 169 -13.09 -4.28 9.85
CA ASN A 169 -14.13 -4.67 8.89
C ASN A 169 -14.32 -3.64 7.77
N ARG A 170 -13.43 -2.64 7.64
CA ARG A 170 -13.53 -1.67 6.54
C ARG A 170 -13.42 -2.40 5.20
N PRO A 171 -14.29 -2.13 4.21
CA PRO A 171 -14.25 -2.81 2.92
C PRO A 171 -12.91 -2.60 2.22
N THR A 172 -12.36 -3.68 1.68
CA THR A 172 -11.08 -3.70 0.97
C THR A 172 -11.26 -3.41 -0.52
N PHE A 173 -10.15 -3.22 -1.24
CA PHE A 173 -10.18 -2.98 -2.69
C PHE A 173 -11.04 -4.00 -3.47
N LEU A 174 -10.85 -5.30 -3.23
CA LEU A 174 -11.64 -6.34 -3.89
C LEU A 174 -13.12 -6.33 -3.49
N ASP A 175 -13.47 -5.91 -2.27
CA ASP A 175 -14.89 -5.74 -1.89
C ASP A 175 -15.56 -4.70 -2.80
N HIS A 176 -14.90 -3.57 -3.03
CA HIS A 176 -15.43 -2.53 -3.89
C HIS A 176 -15.48 -2.94 -5.35
N VAL A 177 -14.38 -3.47 -5.91
CA VAL A 177 -14.32 -3.85 -7.33
C VAL A 177 -15.40 -4.88 -7.67
N LEU A 178 -15.58 -5.90 -6.83
CA LEU A 178 -16.57 -6.94 -7.07
C LEU A 178 -18.02 -6.42 -6.94
N ASN A 179 -18.26 -5.42 -6.09
CA ASN A 179 -19.58 -4.79 -5.96
C ASN A 179 -19.90 -3.80 -7.09
N MET A 180 -18.89 -3.22 -7.74
CA MET A 180 -19.08 -2.18 -8.76
C MET A 180 -19.09 -2.70 -10.19
N THR A 181 -18.40 -3.83 -10.45
CA THR A 181 -18.12 -4.34 -11.80
C THR A 181 -19.04 -5.50 -12.21
N ASP A 182 -19.41 -5.57 -13.49
CA ASP A 182 -20.19 -6.69 -14.05
C ASP A 182 -19.31 -7.87 -14.48
N LYS A 183 -18.05 -7.58 -14.83
CA LYS A 183 -17.02 -8.55 -15.17
C LYS A 183 -15.71 -8.13 -14.55
N TRP A 184 -14.96 -9.09 -14.04
CA TRP A 184 -13.67 -8.87 -13.41
C TRP A 184 -12.67 -9.95 -13.82
N VAL A 185 -11.47 -9.53 -14.20
CA VAL A 185 -10.33 -10.42 -14.46
C VAL A 185 -9.11 -9.88 -13.74
N GLU A 186 -8.66 -10.57 -12.69
CA GLU A 186 -7.43 -10.25 -11.97
C GLU A 186 -6.20 -10.58 -12.83
N LEU A 187 -5.21 -9.69 -12.80
CA LEU A 187 -3.97 -9.81 -13.55
C LEU A 187 -2.76 -9.81 -12.60
N HIS A 188 -1.89 -10.80 -12.76
CA HIS A 188 -0.82 -11.11 -11.82
C HIS A 188 0.59 -10.81 -12.35
N GLY A 189 1.52 -10.59 -11.43
CA GLY A 189 2.97 -10.59 -11.64
C GLY A 189 3.54 -9.30 -12.22
N ASP A 190 4.78 -8.97 -11.85
CA ASP A 190 5.54 -7.85 -12.38
C ASP A 190 6.44 -8.21 -13.59
N ARG A 191 6.53 -9.52 -13.93
CA ARG A 191 7.50 -10.11 -14.87
C ARG A 191 8.96 -10.05 -14.40
N GLY A 192 9.21 -9.65 -13.15
CA GLY A 192 10.48 -9.68 -12.43
C GLY A 192 10.61 -10.87 -11.46
N GLY A 193 9.62 -11.75 -11.40
CA GLY A 193 9.67 -13.02 -10.67
C GLY A 193 8.82 -13.08 -9.39
N TYR A 194 8.03 -12.04 -9.08
CA TYR A 194 7.15 -12.05 -7.91
C TYR A 194 5.80 -11.37 -8.20
N ASP A 195 4.72 -12.01 -7.76
CA ASP A 195 3.39 -11.42 -7.74
C ASP A 195 3.05 -10.95 -6.33
N ASP A 196 3.19 -9.65 -6.09
CA ASP A 196 2.95 -9.08 -4.76
C ASP A 196 1.46 -9.15 -4.38
N PRO A 197 1.10 -9.86 -3.31
CA PRO A 197 -0.29 -9.99 -2.89
C PRO A 197 -0.86 -8.70 -2.29
N ALA A 198 -0.04 -7.77 -1.81
CA ALA A 198 -0.49 -6.53 -1.18
C ALA A 198 -1.03 -5.49 -2.18
N LEU A 199 -0.75 -5.67 -3.48
CA LEU A 199 -1.24 -4.82 -4.55
C LEU A 199 -1.94 -5.67 -5.61
N VAL A 200 -3.25 -5.49 -5.80
CA VAL A 200 -4.01 -6.26 -6.79
C VAL A 200 -4.27 -5.39 -8.01
N CYS A 201 -4.27 -5.99 -9.21
CA CYS A 201 -4.58 -5.31 -10.46
C CYS A 201 -5.49 -6.18 -11.32
N GLY A 202 -6.26 -5.58 -12.21
CA GLY A 202 -7.12 -6.33 -13.11
C GLY A 202 -7.97 -5.44 -14.03
N ILE A 203 -8.65 -6.08 -14.97
CA ILE A 203 -9.57 -5.40 -15.88
C ILE A 203 -10.99 -5.67 -15.41
N GLY A 204 -11.76 -4.60 -15.23
CA GLY A 204 -13.16 -4.66 -14.87
C GLY A 204 -14.02 -3.93 -15.87
N ARG A 205 -15.30 -4.31 -15.96
CA ARG A 205 -16.31 -3.57 -16.72
C ARG A 205 -17.29 -2.88 -15.77
N MET A 206 -17.67 -1.65 -16.08
CA MET A 206 -18.60 -0.84 -15.31
C MET A 206 -19.38 0.08 -16.27
N GLU A 207 -20.72 0.02 -16.22
CA GLU A 207 -21.61 0.80 -17.11
C GLU A 207 -21.26 0.68 -18.61
N GLY A 208 -20.87 -0.53 -19.02
CA GLY A 208 -20.53 -0.81 -20.42
C GLY A 208 -19.09 -0.47 -20.81
N MET A 209 -18.36 0.32 -20.00
CA MET A 209 -16.97 0.72 -20.22
C MET A 209 -15.97 -0.19 -19.49
N SER A 210 -14.80 -0.42 -20.08
CA SER A 210 -13.72 -1.22 -19.49
C SER A 210 -12.66 -0.32 -18.85
N PHE A 211 -12.20 -0.70 -17.66
CA PHE A 211 -11.24 0.04 -16.87
C PHE A 211 -10.10 -0.88 -16.40
N MET A 212 -8.90 -0.32 -16.30
CA MET A 212 -7.81 -0.95 -15.55
C MET A 212 -7.93 -0.54 -14.07
N PHE A 213 -8.19 -1.51 -13.21
CA PHE A 213 -8.24 -1.30 -11.76
C PHE A 213 -6.92 -1.74 -11.13
N MET A 214 -6.49 -1.01 -10.12
CA MET A 214 -5.42 -1.44 -9.22
C MET A 214 -5.61 -0.85 -7.84
N GLY A 215 -5.14 -1.55 -6.81
CA GLY A 215 -5.25 -1.02 -5.46
C GLY A 215 -4.50 -1.82 -4.42
N HIS A 216 -4.32 -1.20 -3.26
CA HIS A 216 -3.82 -1.87 -2.08
C HIS A 216 -4.89 -2.85 -1.58
N GLN A 217 -4.50 -4.11 -1.38
CA GLN A 217 -5.38 -5.14 -0.87
C GLN A 217 -4.96 -5.50 0.55
N LYS A 218 -5.73 -5.06 1.55
CA LYS A 218 -5.66 -5.58 2.92
C LYS A 218 -6.40 -6.93 3.02
N GLY A 219 -6.28 -7.62 4.15
CA GLY A 219 -7.00 -8.87 4.40
C GLY A 219 -8.20 -8.69 5.33
N ARG A 220 -9.25 -9.51 5.13
CA ARG A 220 -10.47 -9.50 5.96
C ARG A 220 -10.30 -10.19 7.32
N ASN A 221 -9.20 -10.91 7.51
CA ASN A 221 -8.87 -11.60 8.75
C ASN A 221 -7.35 -11.68 8.94
N THR A 222 -6.89 -12.14 10.10
CA THR A 222 -5.45 -12.20 10.44
C THR A 222 -4.63 -13.01 9.43
N LYS A 223 -5.13 -14.16 8.95
CA LYS A 223 -4.39 -14.99 8.00
C LYS A 223 -4.23 -14.30 6.66
N GLU A 224 -5.30 -13.67 6.19
CA GLU A 224 -5.29 -12.91 4.95
C GLU A 224 -4.43 -11.65 5.08
N ASN A 225 -4.48 -10.95 6.21
CA ASN A 225 -3.64 -9.79 6.46
C ASN A 225 -2.15 -10.14 6.42
N ILE A 226 -1.75 -11.26 7.03
CA ILE A 226 -0.35 -11.73 6.95
C ILE A 226 0.01 -12.05 5.50
N TYR A 227 -0.85 -12.76 4.75
CA TYR A 227 -0.60 -13.08 3.35
C TYR A 227 -0.47 -11.84 2.47
N ARG A 228 -1.34 -10.86 2.67
CA ARG A 228 -1.40 -9.59 1.94
C ARG A 228 -0.43 -8.53 2.48
N ASN A 229 0.47 -8.91 3.39
CA ASN A 229 1.39 -8.00 4.06
C ASN A 229 0.71 -6.73 4.62
N PHE A 230 -0.50 -6.87 5.16
CA PHE A 230 -1.34 -5.80 5.67
C PHE A 230 -1.58 -4.65 4.66
N GLY A 231 -1.56 -4.96 3.36
CA GLY A 231 -1.70 -3.97 2.30
C GLY A 231 -0.46 -3.08 2.13
N MET A 232 0.73 -3.53 2.55
CA MET A 232 2.01 -2.85 2.36
C MET A 232 2.77 -3.47 1.16
N PRO A 233 2.78 -2.84 -0.02
CA PRO A 233 3.47 -3.39 -1.18
C PRO A 233 4.99 -3.34 -1.02
N THR A 234 5.63 -4.38 -1.52
CA THR A 234 7.04 -4.47 -1.84
C THR A 234 7.32 -3.79 -3.20
N PRO A 235 8.59 -3.64 -3.63
CA PRO A 235 8.92 -2.99 -4.89
C PRO A 235 8.27 -3.69 -6.10
N ASN A 236 8.16 -5.02 -6.05
CA ASN A 236 7.52 -5.83 -7.08
C ASN A 236 6.03 -5.47 -7.25
N GLY A 237 5.34 -5.11 -6.16
CA GLY A 237 3.96 -4.63 -6.22
C GLY A 237 3.85 -3.36 -7.07
N TYR A 238 4.69 -2.35 -6.81
CA TYR A 238 4.69 -1.12 -7.59
C TYR A 238 5.09 -1.34 -9.05
N ARG A 239 6.07 -2.21 -9.33
CA ARG A 239 6.44 -2.61 -10.69
C ARG A 239 5.30 -3.31 -11.43
N LYS A 240 4.55 -4.18 -10.75
CA LYS A 240 3.30 -4.76 -11.29
C LYS A 240 2.29 -3.66 -11.62
N ALA A 241 2.06 -2.71 -10.70
CA ALA A 241 1.17 -1.56 -10.95
C ALA A 241 1.58 -0.82 -12.22
N LEU A 242 2.85 -0.47 -12.35
CA LEU A 242 3.39 0.24 -13.50
C LEU A 242 3.21 -0.53 -14.80
N ARG A 243 3.46 -1.84 -14.78
CA ARG A 243 3.22 -2.71 -15.94
C ARG A 243 1.75 -2.63 -16.38
N MET A 244 0.81 -2.65 -15.45
CA MET A 244 -0.61 -2.53 -15.75
C MET A 244 -1.01 -1.13 -16.22
N MET A 245 -0.42 -0.07 -15.63
CA MET A 245 -0.62 1.31 -16.10
C MET A 245 -0.15 1.49 -17.54
N ARG A 246 1.01 0.92 -17.91
CA ARG A 246 1.51 0.94 -19.30
C ARG A 246 0.62 0.14 -20.25
N HIS A 247 0.09 -1.00 -19.82
CA HIS A 247 -0.89 -1.73 -20.62
C HIS A 247 -2.18 -0.93 -20.82
N ALA A 248 -2.68 -0.29 -19.76
CA ALA A 248 -3.86 0.55 -19.85
C ALA A 248 -3.64 1.73 -20.81
N ASP A 249 -2.49 2.39 -20.71
CA ASP A 249 -2.10 3.48 -21.60
C ASP A 249 -2.01 3.06 -23.06
N HIS A 250 -1.37 1.92 -23.33
CA HIS A 250 -1.24 1.36 -24.69
C HIS A 250 -2.59 1.00 -25.32
N HIS A 251 -3.54 0.47 -24.52
CA HIS A 251 -4.84 0.00 -25.00
C HIS A 251 -5.97 1.03 -24.85
N GLY A 252 -5.67 2.25 -24.39
CA GLY A 252 -6.67 3.29 -24.19
C GLY A 252 -7.67 2.99 -23.07
N LEU A 253 -7.29 2.20 -22.06
CA LEU A 253 -8.13 1.89 -20.91
C LEU A 253 -7.99 2.97 -19.84
N PRO A 254 -9.07 3.65 -19.41
CA PRO A 254 -9.04 4.51 -18.24
C PRO A 254 -8.61 3.75 -16.99
N ILE A 255 -7.89 4.42 -16.10
CA ILE A 255 -7.29 3.82 -14.90
C ILE A 255 -8.07 4.25 -13.65
N ILE A 256 -8.38 3.29 -12.79
CA ILE A 256 -8.97 3.55 -11.47
C ILE A 256 -8.05 2.94 -10.41
N THR A 257 -7.55 3.77 -9.50
CA THR A 257 -6.69 3.31 -8.40
C THR A 257 -7.39 3.42 -7.05
N PHE A 258 -7.14 2.45 -6.16
CA PHE A 258 -7.70 2.41 -4.81
C PHE A 258 -6.58 2.41 -3.77
N VAL A 259 -6.58 3.43 -2.92
CA VAL A 259 -5.55 3.64 -1.92
C VAL A 259 -6.04 3.17 -0.55
N ASP A 260 -5.36 2.15 -0.01
CA ASP A 260 -5.57 1.63 1.34
C ASP A 260 -4.32 0.92 1.89
N THR A 261 -3.31 1.71 2.25
CA THR A 261 -2.04 1.22 2.77
C THR A 261 -1.56 2.07 3.95
N PRO A 262 -1.02 1.46 5.02
CA PRO A 262 -0.31 2.22 6.03
C PRO A 262 1.03 2.77 5.51
N GLY A 263 1.52 2.23 4.38
CA GLY A 263 2.75 2.66 3.72
C GLY A 263 3.38 1.53 2.90
N ALA A 264 4.44 1.87 2.16
CA ALA A 264 5.25 0.86 1.49
C ALA A 264 5.93 -0.05 2.53
N TYR A 265 6.14 -1.32 2.20
CA TYR A 265 6.80 -2.24 3.12
C TYR A 265 8.25 -1.80 3.37
N ALA A 266 8.58 -1.53 4.64
CA ALA A 266 9.89 -1.05 5.08
C ALA A 266 10.75 -2.20 5.62
N GLY A 267 11.06 -3.17 4.76
CA GLY A 267 11.90 -4.33 5.08
C GLY A 267 13.25 -4.31 4.35
N VAL A 268 14.25 -5.02 4.89
CA VAL A 268 15.61 -5.09 4.31
C VAL A 268 15.57 -5.53 2.84
N THR A 269 14.86 -6.60 2.53
CA THR A 269 14.73 -7.10 1.15
C THR A 269 14.02 -6.10 0.23
N ALA A 270 13.09 -5.29 0.76
CA ALA A 270 12.45 -4.24 -0.05
C ALA A 270 13.44 -3.13 -0.41
N GLU A 271 14.33 -2.75 0.52
CA GLU A 271 15.40 -1.79 0.25
C GLU A 271 16.42 -2.35 -0.75
N GLU A 272 16.88 -3.60 -0.57
CA GLU A 272 17.79 -4.28 -1.51
C GLU A 272 17.22 -4.35 -2.94
N LEU A 273 15.91 -4.58 -3.05
CA LEU A 273 15.19 -4.64 -4.32
C LEU A 273 14.78 -3.27 -4.86
N GLY A 274 15.09 -2.16 -4.18
CA GLY A 274 14.86 -0.80 -4.66
C GLY A 274 13.43 -0.26 -4.44
N GLN A 275 12.95 -0.24 -3.20
CA GLN A 275 11.63 0.33 -2.84
C GLN A 275 11.48 1.79 -3.26
N GLY A 276 12.48 2.62 -2.99
CA GLY A 276 12.49 4.02 -3.41
C GLY A 276 12.50 4.19 -4.94
N GLU A 277 13.24 3.33 -5.64
CA GLU A 277 13.29 3.32 -7.11
C GLU A 277 11.94 2.97 -7.72
N ALA A 278 11.31 1.89 -7.26
CA ALA A 278 10.03 1.44 -7.78
C ALA A 278 8.93 2.51 -7.59
N ILE A 279 8.88 3.15 -6.41
CA ILE A 279 7.97 4.27 -6.15
C ILE A 279 8.27 5.44 -7.09
N ALA A 280 9.53 5.90 -7.15
CA ALA A 280 9.90 7.05 -7.98
C ALA A 280 9.61 6.82 -9.47
N HIS A 281 9.85 5.61 -9.96
CA HIS A 281 9.56 5.23 -11.33
C HIS A 281 8.07 5.27 -11.62
N ASN A 282 7.21 4.78 -10.70
CA ASN A 282 5.77 4.91 -10.85
C ASN A 282 5.34 6.38 -10.93
N LEU A 283 5.83 7.22 -10.02
CA LEU A 283 5.49 8.65 -10.00
C LEU A 283 5.83 9.32 -11.33
N ARG A 284 7.04 9.09 -11.84
CA ARG A 284 7.51 9.66 -13.11
C ARG A 284 6.59 9.26 -14.27
N GLU A 285 6.26 7.98 -14.37
CA GLU A 285 5.49 7.45 -15.51
C GLU A 285 4.02 7.88 -15.45
N MET A 286 3.43 7.95 -14.25
CA MET A 286 2.03 8.39 -14.09
C MET A 286 1.77 9.81 -14.62
N PHE A 287 2.76 10.71 -14.58
CA PHE A 287 2.62 12.05 -15.16
C PHE A 287 2.50 12.03 -16.69
N GLY A 288 3.02 11.00 -17.36
CA GLY A 288 3.03 10.87 -18.81
C GLY A 288 1.89 10.05 -19.42
N LEU A 289 1.04 9.40 -18.60
CA LEU A 289 -0.06 8.56 -19.12
C LEU A 289 -1.08 9.42 -19.89
N LYS A 290 -1.45 8.95 -21.07
CA LYS A 290 -2.41 9.59 -21.98
C LYS A 290 -3.85 9.27 -21.63
N VAL A 291 -4.08 8.14 -20.98
CA VAL A 291 -5.40 7.73 -20.50
C VAL A 291 -5.82 8.49 -19.24
N PRO A 292 -7.12 8.75 -19.05
CA PRO A 292 -7.61 9.39 -17.83
C PRO A 292 -7.47 8.48 -16.61
N SER A 293 -7.17 9.08 -15.45
CA SER A 293 -7.00 8.34 -14.20
C SER A 293 -7.71 8.99 -13.01
N VAL A 294 -8.40 8.16 -12.22
CA VAL A 294 -9.06 8.55 -10.96
C VAL A 294 -8.48 7.70 -9.84
N SER A 295 -8.08 8.33 -8.73
CA SER A 295 -7.65 7.64 -7.51
C SER A 295 -8.69 7.82 -6.43
N VAL A 296 -9.03 6.76 -5.71
CA VAL A 296 -9.96 6.79 -4.56
C VAL A 296 -9.24 6.31 -3.31
N VAL A 297 -9.10 7.16 -2.30
CA VAL A 297 -8.59 6.73 -0.99
C VAL A 297 -9.76 6.16 -0.19
N ILE A 298 -9.73 4.86 0.01
CA ILE A 298 -10.82 4.13 0.67
C ILE A 298 -10.50 3.83 2.14
N GLY A 299 -9.24 3.90 2.57
CA GLY A 299 -8.86 3.66 3.96
C GLY A 299 -7.70 4.56 4.37
N GLU A 300 -6.50 3.99 4.45
CA GLU A 300 -5.29 4.75 4.74
C GLU A 300 -4.51 5.12 3.47
N GLY A 301 -4.13 6.39 3.35
CA GLY A 301 -3.21 6.91 2.35
C GLY A 301 -1.82 7.11 2.95
N GLY A 302 -1.08 6.03 3.16
CA GLY A 302 0.24 6.06 3.78
C GLY A 302 1.37 6.50 2.85
N SER A 303 1.81 7.75 2.98
CA SER A 303 3.08 8.28 2.47
C SER A 303 3.33 7.99 0.97
N GLY A 304 4.60 7.81 0.59
CA GLY A 304 5.01 7.46 -0.77
C GLY A 304 4.43 6.14 -1.28
N GLY A 305 4.07 5.20 -0.40
CA GLY A 305 3.47 3.93 -0.81
C GLY A 305 2.03 4.08 -1.33
N ALA A 306 1.28 5.02 -0.75
CA ALA A 306 0.00 5.44 -1.30
C ALA A 306 0.19 6.24 -2.61
N LEU A 307 1.12 7.20 -2.59
CA LEU A 307 1.37 8.08 -3.74
C LEU A 307 1.86 7.34 -4.99
N ALA A 308 2.54 6.20 -4.82
CA ALA A 308 3.04 5.35 -5.91
C ALA A 308 1.97 4.83 -6.89
N ILE A 309 0.69 4.93 -6.55
CA ILE A 309 -0.46 4.69 -7.45
C ILE A 309 -1.48 5.84 -7.42
N GLY A 310 -1.14 6.96 -6.78
CA GLY A 310 -2.05 8.07 -6.48
C GLY A 310 -1.92 9.28 -7.41
N CYS A 311 -0.97 9.29 -8.35
CA CYS A 311 -0.84 10.39 -9.31
C CYS A 311 -1.92 10.29 -10.40
N CYS A 312 -3.00 11.04 -10.21
CA CYS A 312 -4.23 10.93 -10.99
C CYS A 312 -4.76 12.30 -11.48
N ASN A 313 -5.67 12.28 -12.47
CA ASN A 313 -6.41 13.48 -12.88
C ASN A 313 -7.35 13.95 -11.77
N LYS A 314 -8.06 13.01 -11.12
CA LYS A 314 -9.00 13.28 -10.03
C LYS A 314 -8.76 12.38 -8.83
N MET A 315 -8.66 12.97 -7.65
CA MET A 315 -8.45 12.28 -6.38
C MET A 315 -9.72 12.41 -5.54
N LEU A 316 -10.35 11.27 -5.29
CA LEU A 316 -11.53 11.16 -4.45
C LEU A 316 -11.11 10.55 -3.10
N MET A 317 -11.83 10.89 -2.04
CA MET A 317 -11.60 10.34 -0.71
C MET A 317 -12.92 9.94 -0.08
N LEU A 318 -12.99 8.75 0.52
CA LEU A 318 -14.10 8.47 1.44
C LEU A 318 -14.02 9.41 2.65
N GLU A 319 -15.16 9.83 3.19
CA GLU A 319 -15.22 10.85 4.24
C GLU A 319 -14.34 10.53 5.47
N ASN A 320 -14.27 9.25 5.88
CA ASN A 320 -13.50 8.82 7.05
C ASN A 320 -12.12 8.28 6.67
N ALA A 321 -11.75 8.26 5.39
CA ALA A 321 -10.39 7.94 4.98
C ALA A 321 -9.40 9.01 5.45
N VAL A 322 -8.11 8.65 5.47
CA VAL A 322 -7.02 9.55 5.84
C VAL A 322 -5.90 9.51 4.80
N TYR A 323 -5.21 10.62 4.57
CA TYR A 323 -4.03 10.67 3.70
C TYR A 323 -2.92 11.48 4.40
N PHE A 324 -1.72 10.90 4.53
CA PHE A 324 -0.65 11.50 5.31
C PHE A 324 0.75 11.22 4.74
N VAL A 325 1.68 12.15 4.97
CA VAL A 325 3.10 12.01 4.58
C VAL A 325 3.86 11.02 5.48
N ALA A 326 3.47 10.92 6.74
CA ALA A 326 4.01 10.00 7.73
C ALA A 326 2.88 9.61 8.69
N SER A 327 2.90 8.39 9.22
CA SER A 327 1.88 7.98 10.19
C SER A 327 1.91 8.91 11.41
N PRO A 328 0.75 9.20 12.04
CA PRO A 328 0.72 10.03 13.23
C PRO A 328 1.65 9.51 14.34
N GLU A 329 1.79 8.19 14.47
CA GLU A 329 2.69 7.56 15.42
C GLU A 329 4.17 7.85 15.12
N ALA A 330 4.58 7.74 13.84
CA ALA A 330 5.94 8.05 13.42
C ALA A 330 6.25 9.55 13.57
N CYS A 331 5.31 10.41 13.15
CA CYS A 331 5.43 11.85 13.32
C CYS A 331 5.55 12.24 14.81
N ALA A 332 4.77 11.60 15.68
CA ALA A 332 4.81 11.79 17.12
C ALA A 332 6.16 11.39 17.74
N ALA A 333 6.69 10.23 17.33
CA ALA A 333 7.99 9.75 17.78
C ALA A 333 9.15 10.69 17.38
N ILE A 334 9.05 11.37 16.23
CA ILE A 334 10.09 12.30 15.76
C ILE A 334 9.95 13.67 16.43
N LEU A 335 8.78 14.32 16.31
CA LEU A 335 8.60 15.71 16.71
C LEU A 335 8.38 15.87 18.22
N TRP A 336 7.73 14.90 18.86
CA TRP A 336 7.42 14.91 20.29
C TRP A 336 8.21 13.88 21.10
N LYS A 337 9.10 13.10 20.46
CA LYS A 337 9.92 12.05 21.11
C LYS A 337 9.09 10.99 21.85
N THR A 338 7.81 10.84 21.51
CA THR A 338 6.92 9.84 22.09
C THR A 338 5.77 9.50 21.16
N ALA A 339 5.51 8.21 20.96
CA ALA A 339 4.36 7.75 20.17
C ALA A 339 3.01 8.08 20.84
N ALA A 340 2.98 8.30 22.16
CA ALA A 340 1.78 8.68 22.90
C ALA A 340 1.21 10.05 22.44
N ALA A 341 2.03 10.88 21.79
CA ALA A 341 1.59 12.15 21.21
C ALA A 341 0.93 12.00 19.82
N ALA A 342 0.61 10.78 19.37
CA ALA A 342 -0.06 10.53 18.09
C ALA A 342 -1.36 11.34 17.90
N PRO A 343 -2.26 11.51 18.91
CA PRO A 343 -3.44 12.36 18.76
C PRO A 343 -3.10 13.80 18.36
N LYS A 344 -2.06 14.38 18.99
CA LYS A 344 -1.58 15.73 18.69
C LYS A 344 -0.96 15.81 17.30
N ALA A 345 -0.23 14.77 16.87
CA ALA A 345 0.32 14.69 15.52
C ALA A 345 -0.78 14.58 14.46
N THR A 346 -1.83 13.79 14.70
CA THR A 346 -2.99 13.64 13.80
C THR A 346 -3.64 14.99 13.51
N GLU A 347 -3.89 15.80 14.53
CA GLU A 347 -4.46 17.15 14.37
C GLU A 347 -3.51 18.09 13.60
N ALA A 348 -2.22 18.07 13.94
CA ALA A 348 -1.22 18.92 13.30
C ALA A 348 -1.02 18.59 11.81
N LEU A 349 -1.09 17.31 11.43
CA LEU A 349 -0.88 16.84 10.06
C LEU A 349 -2.06 17.10 9.12
N ARG A 350 -3.26 17.40 9.64
CA ARG A 350 -4.48 17.70 8.85
C ARG A 350 -4.82 16.62 7.81
N ILE A 351 -4.87 15.37 8.26
CA ILE A 351 -4.91 14.17 7.40
C ILE A 351 -6.31 13.79 6.87
N THR A 352 -7.37 14.50 7.28
CA THR A 352 -8.77 14.14 7.00
C THR A 352 -9.23 14.68 5.64
N ALA A 353 -10.20 14.01 5.01
CA ALA A 353 -10.77 14.37 3.72
C ALA A 353 -11.13 15.87 3.59
N ASP A 354 -11.85 16.42 4.58
CA ASP A 354 -12.27 17.84 4.58
C ASP A 354 -11.09 18.83 4.56
N GLN A 355 -10.02 18.50 5.28
CA GLN A 355 -8.85 19.37 5.37
C GLN A 355 -8.03 19.29 4.08
N LEU A 356 -7.90 18.08 3.51
CA LEU A 356 -7.19 17.85 2.27
C LEU A 356 -7.93 18.42 1.06
N GLN A 357 -9.26 18.44 1.08
CA GLN A 357 -10.07 19.14 0.08
C GLN A 357 -9.83 20.66 0.13
N LYS A 358 -9.82 21.25 1.35
CA LYS A 358 -9.49 22.69 1.54
C LYS A 358 -8.06 23.03 1.07
N LEU A 359 -7.14 22.07 1.12
CA LEU A 359 -5.77 22.22 0.63
C LEU A 359 -5.62 21.96 -0.88
N GLY A 360 -6.70 21.59 -1.59
CA GLY A 360 -6.68 21.29 -3.02
C GLY A 360 -6.01 19.95 -3.38
N VAL A 361 -5.84 19.05 -2.41
CA VAL A 361 -5.27 17.71 -2.64
C VAL A 361 -6.35 16.75 -3.15
N VAL A 362 -7.53 16.81 -2.53
CA VAL A 362 -8.71 15.99 -2.84
C VAL A 362 -9.70 16.83 -3.65
N ASP A 363 -10.22 16.28 -4.75
CA ASP A 363 -11.23 16.92 -5.59
C ASP A 363 -12.65 16.71 -5.03
N GLU A 364 -12.97 15.51 -4.53
CA GLU A 364 -14.30 15.15 -4.04
C GLU A 364 -14.22 14.26 -2.80
N ILE A 365 -15.13 14.52 -1.86
CA ILE A 365 -15.36 13.67 -0.69
C ILE A 365 -16.60 12.83 -0.95
N ILE A 366 -16.45 11.51 -0.85
CA ILE A 366 -17.52 10.54 -1.02
C ILE A 366 -18.08 10.23 0.38
N PRO A 367 -19.38 10.49 0.64
CA PRO A 367 -19.97 10.22 1.94
C PRO A 367 -19.99 8.71 2.23
N GLU A 368 -19.81 8.35 3.50
CA GLU A 368 -19.97 6.98 3.96
C GLU A 368 -21.37 6.79 4.60
N PRO A 369 -21.87 5.54 4.69
CA PRO A 369 -23.06 5.23 5.50
C PRO A 369 -22.88 5.69 6.94
N LEU A 370 -23.99 5.96 7.64
CA LEU A 370 -23.93 6.36 9.05
C LEU A 370 -23.18 5.30 9.88
N GLY A 371 -22.11 5.75 10.51
CA GLY A 371 -21.19 4.89 11.27
C GLY A 371 -19.99 4.36 10.48
N GLY A 372 -19.82 4.75 9.23
CA GLY A 372 -18.69 4.42 8.38
C GLY A 372 -18.94 3.29 7.37
N ALA A 373 -18.00 3.15 6.43
CA ALA A 373 -18.07 2.26 5.27
C ALA A 373 -18.28 0.77 5.60
N HIS A 374 -17.89 0.33 6.80
CA HIS A 374 -18.02 -1.05 7.25
C HIS A 374 -19.47 -1.44 7.61
N ASN A 375 -20.37 -0.47 7.78
CA ASN A 375 -21.78 -0.74 8.08
C ASN A 375 -22.58 -1.14 6.83
N ASP A 376 -22.24 -0.59 5.66
CA ASP A 376 -22.83 -0.99 4.39
C ASP A 376 -21.80 -0.92 3.26
N HIS A 377 -21.17 -2.07 3.00
CA HIS A 377 -20.15 -2.21 1.96
C HIS A 377 -20.73 -1.96 0.56
N MET A 378 -21.99 -2.36 0.34
CA MET A 378 -22.64 -2.28 -0.96
C MET A 378 -22.96 -0.82 -1.27
N ALA A 379 -23.63 -0.11 -0.34
CA ALA A 379 -23.94 1.30 -0.49
C ALA A 379 -22.67 2.15 -0.69
N THR A 380 -21.62 1.88 0.10
CA THR A 380 -20.32 2.55 -0.06
C THR A 380 -19.74 2.31 -1.46
N SER A 381 -19.79 1.07 -1.95
CA SER A 381 -19.27 0.72 -3.28
C SER A 381 -20.06 1.42 -4.41
N LEU A 382 -21.39 1.51 -4.28
CA LEU A 382 -22.21 2.23 -5.26
C LEU A 382 -21.97 3.75 -5.22
N ALA A 383 -21.74 4.33 -4.04
CA ALA A 383 -21.37 5.73 -3.92
C ALA A 383 -20.03 6.02 -4.62
N ILE A 384 -19.02 5.16 -4.39
CA ILE A 384 -17.73 5.24 -5.09
C ILE A 384 -17.91 5.11 -6.60
N LYS A 385 -18.67 4.11 -7.07
CA LYS A 385 -18.97 3.91 -8.50
C LYS A 385 -19.57 5.16 -9.12
N SER A 386 -20.57 5.75 -8.46
CA SER A 386 -21.27 6.93 -8.96
C SER A 386 -20.32 8.13 -9.10
N ALA A 387 -19.48 8.38 -8.09
CA ALA A 387 -18.48 9.44 -8.11
C ALA A 387 -17.43 9.21 -9.20
N ILE A 388 -16.89 7.98 -9.33
CA ILE A 388 -15.94 7.64 -10.39
C ILE A 388 -16.55 7.88 -11.77
N MET A 389 -17.78 7.40 -12.01
CA MET A 389 -18.43 7.55 -13.31
C MET A 389 -18.73 9.01 -13.64
N ALA A 390 -19.09 9.84 -12.65
CA ALA A 390 -19.29 11.28 -12.85
C ALA A 390 -18.02 11.96 -13.36
N HIS A 391 -16.87 11.74 -12.72
CA HIS A 391 -15.58 12.29 -13.18
C HIS A 391 -15.11 11.66 -14.49
N MET A 392 -15.27 10.35 -14.66
CA MET A 392 -14.81 9.68 -15.87
C MET A 392 -15.58 10.12 -17.12
N LYS A 393 -16.88 10.43 -17.01
CA LYS A 393 -17.68 10.94 -18.14
C LYS A 393 -17.13 12.26 -18.70
N ASP A 394 -16.60 13.15 -17.85
CA ASP A 394 -15.91 14.38 -18.27
C ASP A 394 -14.53 14.07 -18.84
N LEU A 395 -13.74 13.26 -18.12
CA LEU A 395 -12.35 13.00 -18.50
C LEU A 395 -12.21 12.29 -19.85
N VAL A 396 -13.07 11.32 -20.17
CA VAL A 396 -12.97 10.58 -21.44
C VAL A 396 -13.33 11.41 -22.67
N GLN A 397 -13.95 12.59 -22.50
CA GLN A 397 -14.23 13.51 -23.61
C GLN A 397 -13.03 14.40 -23.97
N LYS A 398 -11.98 14.39 -23.13
CA LYS A 398 -10.78 15.21 -23.32
C LYS A 398 -9.75 14.47 -24.16
N ASP A 399 -8.98 15.22 -24.94
CA ASP A 399 -7.86 14.67 -25.69
C ASP A 399 -6.67 14.31 -24.78
N GLU A 400 -5.75 13.50 -25.29
CA GLU A 400 -4.58 13.01 -24.55
C GLU A 400 -3.72 14.14 -23.96
N GLN A 401 -3.50 15.23 -24.72
CA GLN A 401 -2.67 16.34 -24.26
C GLN A 401 -3.37 17.06 -23.10
N ARG A 402 -4.68 17.26 -23.20
CA ARG A 402 -5.45 17.86 -22.12
C ARG A 402 -5.41 17.01 -20.86
N ILE A 403 -5.54 15.68 -20.97
CA ILE A 403 -5.42 14.75 -19.84
C ILE A 403 -4.07 14.88 -19.13
N ILE A 404 -2.98 14.92 -19.90
CA ILE A 404 -1.62 15.07 -19.34
C ILE A 404 -1.47 16.44 -18.68
N CYS A 405 -1.86 17.52 -19.37
CA CYS A 405 -1.74 18.88 -18.86
C CYS A 405 -2.54 19.11 -17.57
N GLU A 406 -3.77 18.59 -17.48
CA GLU A 406 -4.59 18.69 -16.26
C GLU A 406 -3.94 17.94 -15.10
N ARG A 407 -3.41 16.73 -15.34
CA ARG A 407 -2.71 15.96 -14.29
C ARG A 407 -1.47 16.69 -13.82
N VAL A 408 -0.59 17.12 -14.72
CA VAL A 408 0.64 17.85 -14.38
C VAL A 408 0.29 19.17 -13.68
N GLY A 409 -0.67 19.92 -14.21
CA GLY A 409 -1.12 21.19 -13.65
C GLY A 409 -1.63 21.06 -12.21
N LYS A 410 -2.47 20.04 -11.95
CA LYS A 410 -2.97 19.72 -10.61
C LYS A 410 -1.83 19.58 -9.60
N PHE A 411 -0.87 18.70 -9.87
CA PHE A 411 0.24 18.47 -8.93
C PHE A 411 1.22 19.65 -8.85
N ARG A 412 1.39 20.42 -9.94
CA ARG A 412 2.29 21.58 -9.96
C ARG A 412 1.76 22.77 -9.15
N GLN A 413 0.44 22.86 -8.99
CA GLN A 413 -0.23 23.86 -8.16
C GLN A 413 -0.24 23.50 -6.66
N MET A 414 0.05 22.25 -6.30
CA MET A 414 0.10 21.83 -4.90
C MET A 414 1.32 22.42 -4.18
N GLY A 415 1.07 22.95 -2.99
CA GLY A 415 2.09 23.55 -2.12
C GLY A 415 2.13 25.07 -2.21
N GLY A 416 2.62 25.71 -1.14
CA GLY A 416 2.81 27.15 -1.07
C GLY A 416 4.20 27.46 -0.55
N PHE A 417 4.90 28.38 -1.21
CA PHE A 417 6.16 28.92 -0.73
C PHE A 417 6.10 30.45 -0.78
N THR A 418 6.62 31.08 0.25
CA THR A 418 6.95 32.51 0.19
C THR A 418 8.37 32.61 -0.32
N VAL A 419 8.60 33.39 -1.38
CA VAL A 419 9.96 33.74 -1.78
C VAL A 419 10.47 34.72 -0.73
N PRO A 420 11.47 34.38 0.10
CA PRO A 420 12.02 35.33 1.04
C PRO A 420 12.56 36.54 0.26
N PRO A 421 12.44 37.77 0.79
CA PRO A 421 13.03 38.93 0.16
C PRO A 421 14.52 38.67 -0.10
N LYS A 422 15.05 39.16 -1.23
CA LYS A 422 16.48 39.02 -1.58
C LYS A 422 17.32 39.43 -0.38
N VAL A 423 17.95 38.46 0.27
CA VAL A 423 18.85 38.71 1.39
C VAL A 423 20.05 39.46 0.82
N ASP A 424 20.36 40.62 1.40
CA ASP A 424 21.56 41.40 1.07
C ASP A 424 22.79 40.47 1.10
N PRO A 425 23.57 40.34 0.00
CA PRO A 425 24.74 39.48 -0.05
C PRO A 425 25.77 39.78 1.05
N ALA A 426 25.76 40.98 1.64
CA ALA A 426 26.60 41.32 2.80
C ALA A 426 26.25 40.52 4.08
N ARG A 427 25.01 40.04 4.22
CA ARG A 427 24.57 39.21 5.37
C ARG A 427 24.91 37.73 5.23
N GLN A 428 25.42 37.27 4.08
CA GLN A 428 25.64 35.84 3.80
C GLN A 428 26.95 35.24 4.36
N ARG A 429 27.73 35.96 5.18
CA ARG A 429 28.95 35.38 5.78
C ARG A 429 29.05 35.58 7.28
N ALA A 430 28.33 34.73 8.00
CA ALA A 430 28.70 34.31 9.35
C ALA A 430 28.35 32.83 9.59
N LEU A 431 28.69 31.96 8.63
CA LEU A 431 28.77 30.53 8.94
C LEU A 431 29.98 30.33 9.86
N LYS A 432 29.73 29.82 11.07
CA LYS A 432 30.78 29.42 12.02
C LYS A 432 31.73 28.47 11.28
N LYS A 433 33.02 28.82 11.19
CA LYS A 433 34.03 27.91 10.62
C LYS A 433 33.90 26.58 11.36
N ARG A 434 33.66 25.49 10.62
CA ARG A 434 33.76 24.13 11.18
C ARG A 434 35.15 23.98 11.80
N ASP A 435 35.21 23.55 13.05
CA ASP A 435 36.46 23.10 13.65
C ASP A 435 36.98 21.94 12.81
N ARG A 436 38.06 22.17 12.05
CA ARG A 436 38.81 21.06 11.45
C ARG A 436 39.55 20.35 12.58
N PRO A 437 39.59 19.01 12.62
CA PRO A 437 40.53 18.33 13.49
C PRO A 437 41.95 18.78 13.14
N ALA A 438 42.67 19.27 14.13
CA ALA A 438 44.03 19.74 13.97
C ALA A 438 44.96 18.59 13.58
N GLY A 439 45.72 18.79 12.51
CA GLY A 439 46.94 18.03 12.22
C GLY A 439 46.74 16.73 11.46
N GLN A 440 46.77 16.81 10.12
CA GLN A 440 47.43 15.83 9.26
C GLN A 440 47.79 16.52 7.94
N SER A 441 49.06 16.87 7.79
CA SER A 441 49.63 17.40 6.55
C SER A 441 49.77 16.26 5.53
N ILE A 442 49.09 16.36 4.40
CA ILE A 442 49.34 15.52 3.23
C ILE A 442 50.59 16.08 2.53
N PRO A 443 51.66 15.29 2.30
CA PRO A 443 52.81 15.78 1.56
C PRO A 443 52.46 15.97 0.07
N ALA A 444 52.89 17.09 -0.49
CA ALA A 444 52.72 17.43 -1.90
C ALA A 444 53.55 16.48 -2.78
N SER A 445 52.92 15.96 -3.84
CA SER A 445 53.57 15.24 -4.93
C SER A 445 54.44 16.20 -5.75
N PRO A 446 55.64 15.81 -6.21
CA PRO A 446 56.51 16.68 -6.98
C PRO A 446 55.97 16.88 -8.41
N SER A 447 56.10 18.13 -8.86
CA SER A 447 55.80 18.64 -10.19
C SER A 447 56.60 17.93 -11.29
N SER A 448 55.91 17.40 -12.31
CA SER A 448 56.51 17.08 -13.62
C SER A 448 56.15 18.19 -14.62
N THR A 449 57.16 18.96 -15.00
CA THR A 449 57.17 19.78 -16.22
C THR A 449 57.19 18.88 -17.46
N PRO A 450 56.53 19.26 -18.56
CA PRO A 450 56.94 18.83 -19.88
C PRO A 450 57.63 19.99 -20.61
N SER A 451 58.83 19.69 -21.06
CA SER A 451 59.69 20.46 -21.96
C SER A 451 59.03 20.74 -23.30
N SER A 452 59.30 21.94 -23.82
CA SER A 452 59.06 22.39 -25.19
C SER A 452 59.88 21.60 -26.21
N THR A 453 59.24 21.05 -27.23
CA THR A 453 59.82 20.91 -28.57
C THR A 453 58.74 21.18 -29.63
N ALA A 454 59.04 22.15 -30.48
CA ALA A 454 58.25 22.53 -31.64
C ALA A 454 58.49 21.56 -32.80
N ALA A 455 57.43 21.23 -33.54
CA ALA A 455 57.51 20.81 -34.93
C ALA A 455 56.24 21.25 -35.66
N SER A 456 56.47 22.02 -36.72
CA SER A 456 55.55 22.58 -37.70
C SER A 456 54.79 21.53 -38.52
N GLY A 457 53.53 21.81 -38.87
CA GLY A 457 52.79 21.04 -39.86
C GLY A 457 51.39 21.60 -40.12
N SER A 458 51.29 22.46 -41.13
CA SER A 458 50.07 23.06 -41.68
C SER A 458 49.08 22.04 -42.24
N SER A 459 47.78 22.24 -42.03
CA SER A 459 46.77 22.15 -43.11
C SER A 459 45.40 22.67 -42.66
N SER A 460 44.84 23.49 -43.54
CA SER A 460 43.55 24.16 -43.56
C SER A 460 42.38 23.23 -43.89
N LEU A 461 41.14 23.74 -43.67
CA LEU A 461 39.79 23.30 -44.10
C LEU A 461 38.94 22.81 -42.91
N GLY A 462 37.74 23.32 -42.62
CA GLY A 462 36.90 24.33 -43.25
C GLY A 462 35.65 24.53 -42.38
N SER A 463 35.07 25.72 -42.42
CA SER A 463 33.73 26.02 -41.86
C SER A 463 32.64 25.53 -42.82
N PRO A 464 31.42 25.25 -42.32
CA PRO A 464 30.37 26.25 -42.57
C PRO A 464 29.37 26.48 -41.42
N SER A 465 28.81 27.70 -41.47
CA SER A 465 27.54 28.25 -40.94
C SER A 465 26.46 27.23 -40.53
N ASP A 466 25.87 27.35 -39.34
CA ASP A 466 24.82 28.30 -38.94
C ASP A 466 23.46 28.02 -39.61
N ASN A 467 22.53 27.47 -38.81
CA ASN A 467 21.10 27.63 -38.97
C ASN A 467 20.41 27.26 -37.64
N GLY A 468 19.87 28.29 -36.98
CA GLY A 468 19.16 28.18 -35.73
C GLY A 468 17.71 27.70 -35.88
N ASN A 469 17.19 27.18 -34.77
CA ASN A 469 15.84 27.50 -34.27
C ASN A 469 15.65 26.83 -32.90
N GLY A 470 16.08 27.52 -31.84
CA GLY A 470 15.66 27.24 -30.47
C GLY A 470 14.41 28.04 -30.15
N ALA A 471 13.25 27.40 -30.20
CA ALA A 471 11.97 28.00 -29.85
C ALA A 471 11.96 28.40 -28.36
N THR A 472 11.81 29.69 -28.11
CA THR A 472 11.58 30.31 -26.81
C THR A 472 10.08 30.31 -26.52
N TYR A 473 9.67 29.81 -25.35
CA TYR A 473 8.31 29.96 -24.84
C TYR A 473 8.13 31.36 -24.25
N PRO A 474 7.07 32.12 -24.60
CA PRO A 474 6.79 33.40 -23.96
C PRO A 474 6.08 33.19 -22.62
N SER A 475 6.66 33.76 -21.56
CA SER A 475 6.00 33.98 -20.28
C SER A 475 5.01 35.14 -20.42
N SER A 476 3.73 34.83 -20.63
CA SER A 476 2.67 35.84 -20.51
C SER A 476 2.31 36.03 -19.03
N VAL A 477 2.74 37.17 -18.50
CA VAL A 477 2.31 37.75 -17.23
C VAL A 477 0.83 38.09 -17.34
N VAL A 478 -0.02 37.44 -16.55
CA VAL A 478 -1.40 37.88 -16.34
C VAL A 478 -1.39 38.86 -15.16
N SER A 479 -1.52 40.13 -15.50
CA SER A 479 -1.81 41.23 -14.58
C SER A 479 -3.24 41.06 -14.08
N ALA A 480 -3.42 40.71 -12.81
CA ALA A 480 -4.72 40.77 -12.15
C ALA A 480 -4.84 42.13 -11.46
N ASP A 481 -5.64 42.98 -12.09
CA ASP A 481 -6.07 44.29 -11.62
C ASP A 481 -6.98 44.11 -10.40
N ALA A 482 -6.63 44.76 -9.28
CA ALA A 482 -7.41 44.74 -8.06
C ALA A 482 -8.53 45.78 -8.15
N GLY A 483 -9.62 45.40 -8.80
CA GLY A 483 -10.87 46.16 -8.82
C GLY A 483 -11.66 45.97 -7.53
N SER A 484 -11.72 47.03 -6.74
CA SER A 484 -12.63 47.23 -5.60
C SER A 484 -14.10 47.00 -5.97
N ARG A 485 -14.86 46.35 -5.09
CA ARG A 485 -16.17 46.74 -4.52
C ARG A 485 -16.76 45.52 -3.78
N SER A 486 -17.25 45.67 -2.55
CA SER A 486 -18.69 45.79 -2.25
C SER A 486 -19.57 44.99 -3.22
#